data_AF-A0AA46YYA6-F1
#
_entry.id   AF-A0AA46YYA6-F1
#
_cell.length_a   1.000
_cell.length_b   1.000
_cell.length_c   1.000
_cell.angle_alpha   90.00
_cell.angle_beta   90.00
_cell.angle_gamma   90.00
#
_symmetry.space_group_name_H-M   'P 1'
#
loop_
_entity.id
_entity.type
_entity.pdbx_description
1 polymer ?
#
loop_
_entity_poly.entity_id
_entity_poly.type
_entity_poly.pdbx_seq_one_letter_code
_entity_poly.pdbx_strand_id
1 'polypeptide(L)'
;TNAEAEAREEIAGYLRPKYDCTAIFSAQDEHRNRLIVMYTCDISLYHMSAAMPQKMGSEIRKERYERAIKWLEGVQAGKIVPDLPLAVGEDGLPSGNSFVYSCQKQLHHNW
;
A
#
# COMPACT_ATOMS: atom_id res chain seq x y z
N THR A 1 21.64 3.43 0.25
CA THR A 1 20.33 3.76 -0.34
C THR A 1 19.42 2.54 -0.51
N ASN A 2 19.85 1.34 -0.12
CA ASN A 2 19.07 0.10 -0.33
C ASN A 2 17.81 0.01 0.54
N ALA A 3 17.88 0.47 1.80
CA ALA A 3 16.79 0.33 2.77
C ALA A 3 15.46 1.00 2.36
N GLU A 4 15.52 2.11 1.61
CA GLU A 4 14.31 2.77 1.09
C GLU A 4 13.66 1.94 -0.03
N ALA A 5 14.48 1.40 -0.95
CA ALA A 5 13.99 0.54 -2.01
C ALA A 5 13.43 -0.77 -1.45
N GLU A 6 14.08 -1.35 -0.44
CA GLU A 6 13.61 -2.54 0.29
C GLU A 6 12.26 -2.28 0.96
N ALA A 7 12.13 -1.15 1.67
CA ALA A 7 10.88 -0.76 2.31
C ALA A 7 9.75 -0.52 1.29
N ARG A 8 10.05 0.12 0.16
CA ARG A 8 9.09 0.36 -0.91
C ARG A 8 8.59 -0.94 -1.53
N GLU A 9 9.49 -1.88 -1.79
CA GLU A 9 9.14 -3.18 -2.35
C GLU A 9 8.30 -4.02 -1.38
N GLU A 10 8.62 -3.96 -0.08
CA GLU A 10 7.83 -4.62 0.97
C GLU A 10 6.40 -4.07 1.03
N ILE A 11 6.24 -2.75 1.15
CA ILE A 11 4.92 -2.09 1.15
C ILE A 11 4.16 -2.41 -0.14
N ALA A 12 4.83 -2.32 -1.28
CA ALA A 12 4.23 -2.64 -2.57
C ALA A 12 3.74 -4.10 -2.63
N GLY A 13 4.41 -5.05 -1.99
CA GLY A 13 3.97 -6.44 -1.90
C GLY A 13 2.57 -6.60 -1.28
N TYR A 14 2.27 -5.83 -0.23
CA TYR A 14 0.95 -5.86 0.42
C TYR A 14 -0.14 -5.13 -0.38
N LEU A 15 0.23 -4.09 -1.14
CA LEU A 15 -0.72 -3.22 -1.84
C LEU A 15 -1.01 -3.65 -3.28
N ARG A 16 -0.06 -4.31 -3.96
CA ARG A 16 -0.17 -4.80 -5.35
C ARG A 16 -1.46 -5.55 -5.68
N PRO A 17 -2.07 -6.35 -4.78
CA PRO A 17 -3.31 -7.05 -5.11
C PRO A 17 -4.52 -6.16 -5.41
N LYS A 18 -4.51 -4.90 -4.94
CA LYS A 18 -5.69 -4.02 -5.00
C LYS A 18 -5.40 -2.59 -5.48
N TYR A 19 -4.18 -2.11 -5.27
CA TYR A 19 -3.81 -0.71 -5.50
C TYR A 19 -2.68 -0.56 -6.52
N ASP A 20 -2.69 0.57 -7.23
CA ASP A 20 -1.64 0.92 -8.18
C ASP A 20 -0.41 1.47 -7.43
N CYS A 21 0.55 0.58 -7.19
CA CYS A 21 1.79 0.93 -6.53
C CYS A 21 2.62 1.96 -7.32
N THR A 22 2.55 1.94 -8.66
CA THR A 22 3.27 2.91 -9.48
C THR A 22 2.71 4.30 -9.26
N ALA A 23 1.39 4.45 -9.28
CA ALA A 23 0.73 5.73 -9.01
C ALA A 23 0.97 6.20 -7.55
N ILE A 24 0.86 5.30 -6.57
CA ILE A 24 1.08 5.61 -5.14
C ILE A 24 2.46 6.22 -4.92
N PHE A 25 3.50 5.57 -5.43
CA PHE A 25 4.88 5.99 -5.17
C PHE A 25 5.40 7.03 -6.17
N SER A 26 4.69 7.29 -7.26
CA SER A 26 5.01 8.38 -8.20
C SER A 26 4.34 9.71 -7.83
N ALA A 27 3.36 9.69 -6.92
CA ALA A 27 2.70 10.89 -6.44
C ALA A 27 3.71 11.86 -5.79
N GLN A 28 3.52 13.17 -6.00
CA GLN A 28 4.37 14.23 -5.45
C GLN A 28 3.55 15.22 -4.61
N ASP A 29 4.25 16.01 -3.79
CA ASP A 29 3.68 17.06 -2.94
C ASP A 29 2.46 16.60 -2.11
N GLU A 30 1.33 17.28 -2.26
CA GLU A 30 0.09 17.07 -1.53
C GLU A 30 -0.66 15.81 -1.95
N HIS A 31 -0.30 15.22 -3.09
CA HIS A 31 -0.92 13.99 -3.59
C HIS A 31 -0.29 12.74 -2.96
N ARG A 32 0.80 12.89 -2.20
CA ARG A 32 1.39 11.78 -1.45
C ARG A 32 0.52 11.43 -0.26
N ASN A 33 0.16 10.15 -0.17
CA ASN A 33 -0.51 9.65 1.02
C ASN A 33 0.46 9.71 2.22
N ARG A 34 0.15 10.57 3.20
CA ARG A 34 1.00 10.81 4.37
C ARG A 34 1.24 9.55 5.20
N LEU A 35 0.28 8.62 5.26
CA LEU A 35 0.45 7.34 5.97
C LEU A 35 1.47 6.46 5.28
N ILE A 36 1.41 6.33 3.95
CA ILE A 36 2.38 5.55 3.18
C ILE A 36 3.78 6.13 3.34
N VAL A 37 3.94 7.46 3.28
CA VAL A 37 5.25 8.11 3.48
C VAL A 37 5.79 7.82 4.88
N MET A 38 4.96 7.95 5.92
CA MET A 38 5.35 7.67 7.30
C MET A 38 5.79 6.20 7.46
N TYR A 39 5.00 5.25 6.98
CA TYR A 39 5.33 3.83 7.08
C TYR A 39 6.58 3.45 6.27
N THR A 40 6.76 4.03 5.09
CA THR A 40 7.98 3.83 4.29
C THR A 40 9.21 4.30 5.06
N CYS A 41 9.15 5.46 5.72
CA CYS A 41 10.22 5.93 6.60
C CYS A 41 10.46 5.00 7.79
N ASP A 42 9.41 4.59 8.51
CA ASP A 42 9.54 3.72 9.69
C ASP A 42 10.18 2.37 9.33
N ILE A 43 9.76 1.75 8.22
CA ILE A 43 10.32 0.48 7.74
C ILE A 43 11.76 0.66 7.26
N SER A 44 12.04 1.73 6.50
CA SER A 44 13.41 2.05 6.05
C SER A 44 14.37 2.23 7.23
N LEU A 45 13.94 2.97 8.26
CA LEU A 45 14.71 3.20 9.48
C LEU A 45 14.91 1.90 10.27
N TYR A 46 13.91 1.01 10.27
CA TYR A 46 14.05 -0.31 10.87
C TYR A 46 15.14 -1.11 10.17
N HIS A 47 15.12 -1.24 8.84
CA HIS A 47 16.16 -1.94 8.07
C HIS A 47 17.56 -1.34 8.31
N MET A 48 17.68 -0.01 8.32
CA MET A 48 18.95 0.65 8.63
C MET A 48 19.43 0.34 10.06
N SER A 49 18.52 0.33 11.04
CA SER A 49 18.87 0.04 12.43
C SER A 49 19.24 -1.41 12.67
N ALA A 50 18.58 -2.35 11.97
CA ALA A 50 18.86 -3.78 12.03
C ALA A 50 20.22 -4.14 11.42
N ALA A 51 20.67 -3.38 10.43
CA ALA A 51 21.99 -3.54 9.81
C ALA A 51 23.17 -3.09 10.71
N MET A 52 22.91 -2.35 11.80
CA MET A 52 23.96 -1.86 12.68
C MET A 52 24.31 -2.86 13.81
N PRO A 53 25.61 -3.08 14.08
CA PRO A 53 26.08 -4.13 15.00
C PRO A 53 25.72 -3.90 16.48
N GLN A 54 25.41 -2.67 16.90
CA GLN A 54 25.13 -2.34 18.31
C GLN A 54 23.64 -2.36 18.70
N LYS A 55 22.70 -2.55 17.75
CA LYS A 55 21.24 -2.65 18.00
C LYS A 55 20.67 -1.62 19.02
N MET A 56 21.29 -0.46 19.17
CA MET A 56 20.94 0.55 20.19
C MET A 56 19.63 1.28 19.80
N GLY A 57 18.64 1.25 20.68
CA GLY A 57 17.34 1.91 20.49
C GLY A 57 16.38 1.15 19.55
N SER A 58 16.42 -0.19 19.56
CA SER A 58 15.63 -1.03 18.65
C SER A 58 14.15 -1.17 19.04
N GLU A 59 13.76 -0.95 20.30
CA GLU A 59 12.40 -1.25 20.77
C GLU A 59 11.33 -0.35 20.15
N ILE A 60 11.54 0.97 20.17
CA ILE A 60 10.58 1.92 19.58
C ILE A 60 10.47 1.71 18.06
N ARG A 61 11.60 1.43 17.39
CA ARG A 61 11.64 1.17 15.94
C ARG A 61 10.93 -0.14 15.58
N LYS A 62 11.12 -1.17 16.40
CA LYS A 62 10.43 -2.45 16.26
C LYS A 62 8.92 -2.29 16.44
N GLU A 63 8.48 -1.56 17.46
CA GLU A 63 7.05 -1.31 17.69
C GLU A 63 6.42 -0.54 16.52
N ARG A 64 7.12 0.47 15.99
CA ARG A 64 6.68 1.23 14.81
C ARG A 64 6.59 0.36 13.57
N TYR A 65 7.59 -0.50 13.35
CA TYR A 65 7.59 -1.49 12.28
C TYR A 65 6.43 -2.48 12.41
N GLU A 66 6.23 -3.10 13.57
CA GLU A 66 5.13 -4.04 13.82
C GLU A 66 3.75 -3.39 13.60
N ARG A 67 3.60 -2.12 13.99
CA ARG A 67 2.39 -1.33 13.71
C ARG A 67 2.19 -1.06 12.22
N ALA A 68 3.25 -0.80 11.46
CA ALA A 68 3.20 -0.61 10.02
C ALA A 68 2.75 -1.91 9.33
N ILE A 69 3.37 -3.05 9.66
CA ILE A 69 3.01 -4.36 9.12
C ILE A 69 1.56 -4.70 9.43
N LYS A 70 1.11 -4.54 10.68
CA LYS A 70 -0.29 -4.79 11.07
C LYS A 70 -1.29 -3.95 10.29
N TRP A 71 -0.92 -2.71 9.95
CA TRP A 71 -1.74 -1.86 9.10
C TRP A 71 -1.79 -2.40 7.66
N LEU A 72 -0.63 -2.75 7.07
CA LEU A 72 -0.54 -3.32 5.73
C LEU A 72 -1.31 -4.63 5.59
N GLU A 73 -1.22 -5.52 6.58
CA GLU A 73 -2.03 -6.74 6.66
C GLU A 73 -3.53 -6.43 6.74
N GLY A 74 -3.91 -5.39 7.49
CA GLY A 74 -5.29 -4.90 7.57
C GLY A 74 -5.81 -4.37 6.24
N VAL A 75 -4.94 -3.71 5.46
CA VAL A 75 -5.24 -3.24 4.11
C VAL A 75 -5.39 -4.41 3.13
N GLN A 76 -4.46 -5.36 3.17
CA GLN A 76 -4.49 -6.56 2.32
C GLN A 76 -5.72 -7.43 2.62
N ALA A 77 -6.10 -7.57 3.89
CA ALA A 77 -7.32 -8.26 4.31
C ALA A 77 -8.61 -7.50 3.98
N GLY A 78 -8.52 -6.27 3.47
CA GLY A 78 -9.67 -5.41 3.17
C GLY A 78 -10.42 -4.87 4.39
N LYS A 79 -9.88 -5.06 5.60
CA LYS A 79 -10.44 -4.51 6.86
C LYS A 79 -10.21 -3.00 6.97
N ILE A 80 -9.11 -2.53 6.37
CA ILE A 80 -8.75 -1.12 6.28
C ILE A 80 -8.76 -0.75 4.80
N VAL A 81 -9.53 0.26 4.43
CA VAL A 81 -9.60 0.75 3.04
C VAL A 81 -9.00 2.15 3.00
N PRO A 82 -7.69 2.29 2.74
CA PRO A 82 -7.06 3.59 2.59
C PRO A 82 -7.49 4.26 1.29
N ASP A 83 -7.49 5.59 1.29
CA ASP A 83 -7.69 6.40 0.09
C ASP A 83 -6.41 6.37 -0.75
N LEU A 84 -6.31 5.34 -1.61
CA LEU A 84 -5.19 5.07 -2.50
C LEU A 84 -5.74 4.72 -3.89
N PRO A 85 -5.02 5.07 -4.97
CA PRO A 85 -5.44 4.75 -6.32
C PRO A 85 -5.55 3.23 -6.48
N LEU A 86 -6.71 2.78 -6.95
CA LEU A 86 -6.97 1.36 -7.23
C LEU A 86 -6.22 0.94 -8.48
N ALA A 87 -5.70 -0.29 -8.49
CA ALA A 87 -5.18 -0.88 -9.71
C ALA A 87 -6.35 -1.08 -10.68
N VAL A 88 -6.23 -0.61 -11.92
CA VAL A 88 -7.25 -0.83 -12.95
C VAL A 88 -6.87 -2.07 -13.74
N GLY A 89 -7.79 -3.02 -13.85
CA GLY A 89 -7.64 -4.20 -14.69
C GLY A 89 -7.71 -3.87 -16.18
N GLU A 90 -7.34 -4.83 -17.03
CA GLU A 90 -7.35 -4.71 -18.50
C GLU A 90 -8.76 -4.38 -19.08
N ASP A 91 -9.80 -4.64 -18.28
CA ASP A 91 -11.22 -4.39 -18.56
C ASP A 91 -11.74 -3.02 -18.05
N GLY A 92 -10.87 -2.19 -17.46
CA GLY A 92 -11.26 -0.89 -16.92
C GLY A 92 -12.00 -0.96 -15.58
N LEU A 93 -12.15 -2.15 -14.99
CA LEU A 93 -12.70 -2.33 -13.65
C LEU A 93 -11.57 -2.28 -12.60
N PRO A 94 -11.86 -1.79 -11.38
CA PRO A 94 -10.89 -1.85 -10.29
C PRO A 94 -10.53 -3.31 -10.00
N SER A 95 -9.25 -3.63 -10.12
CA SER A 95 -8.68 -4.94 -9.83
C SER A 95 -8.74 -5.17 -8.32
N GLY A 96 -9.78 -5.87 -7.89
CA GLY A 96 -10.04 -6.24 -6.52
C GLY A 96 -11.51 -6.60 -6.39
N ASN A 97 -11.84 -7.60 -5.57
CA ASN A 97 -13.19 -8.18 -5.41
C ASN A 97 -14.29 -7.20 -4.91
N SER A 98 -14.15 -5.90 -5.14
CA SER A 98 -15.26 -4.96 -5.12
C SER A 98 -16.29 -5.43 -6.12
N PHE A 99 -17.40 -5.98 -5.63
CA PHE A 99 -18.63 -6.11 -6.40
C PHE A 99 -18.99 -4.72 -6.93
N VAL A 100 -18.61 -4.44 -8.17
CA VAL A 100 -19.05 -3.24 -8.86
C VAL A 100 -20.52 -3.48 -9.18
N TYR A 101 -21.40 -2.89 -8.38
CA TYR A 101 -22.83 -2.82 -8.69
C TYR A 101 -23.01 -1.81 -9.83
N SER A 102 -22.61 -2.21 -11.03
CA SER A 102 -22.93 -1.48 -12.25
C SER A 102 -24.35 -1.86 -12.62
N CYS A 103 -25.29 -0.91 -12.50
CA CYS A 103 -26.56 -1.01 -13.20
C CYS A 103 -26.25 -0.96 -14.71
N GLN A 104 -26.05 -2.11 -15.34
CA GLN A 104 -26.06 -2.20 -16.80
C GLN A 104 -27.38 -1.60 -17.28
N LYS A 105 -27.31 -0.57 -18.13
CA LYS A 105 -28.51 0.00 -18.74
C LYS A 105 -29.21 -1.13 -19.50
N GLN A 106 -30.46 -1.36 -19.13
CA GLN A 106 -31.38 -2.30 -19.75
C GLN A 106 -31.22 -2.29 -21.28
N LEU A 107 -30.75 -3.42 -21.81
CA LEU A 107 -30.69 -3.68 -23.24
C LEU A 107 -32.13 -3.76 -23.75
N HIS A 108 -32.61 -2.69 -24.37
CA HIS A 108 -33.82 -2.74 -25.18
C HIS A 108 -33.52 -3.59 -26.42
N HIS A 109 -33.87 -4.87 -26.34
CA HIS A 109 -34.01 -5.70 -27.52
C HIS A 109 -35.25 -5.24 -28.27
N ASN A 110 -35.06 -4.48 -29.36
CA ASN A 110 -36.08 -4.44 -30.39
C ASN A 110 -36.02 -5.78 -31.14
N TRP A 111 -37.19 -6.41 -31.18
CA TRP A 111 -37.57 -7.69 -31.76
C TRP A 111 -36.92 -8.05 -33.10
#